data_AF-A0A3M0ZBR5-F1
#
_entry.id   AF-A0A3M0ZBR5-F1
#
_cell.length_a   1.000
_cell.length_b   1.000
_cell.length_c   1.000
_cell.angle_alpha   90.00
_cell.angle_beta   90.00
_cell.angle_gamma   90.00
#
_symmetry.space_group_name_H-M   'P 1'
#
loop_
_entity.id
_entity.type
_entity.pdbx_description
1 polymer ?
#
loop_
_entity_poly.entity_id
_entity_poly.type
_entity_poly.pdbx_seq_one_letter_code
_entity_poly.pdbx_strand_id
1 'polypeptide(L)'
;MARAGVGREDVDFVIYTGVSRGWIEPAMANLVQSELGLSRATCFDVLDGCAGWLRALHVAGNFIETGTYGCGLLVNCEAGVVDLQKWDFLPEDEIDPYLATYTLGEAATATVVARDDGAGEFYFRFANFGEFFDLCMVPLPTMPQFLPRSRANGHQIGVFYAKSDVLLRTAVQRIAQVFLEDPVLREQQYDIAFGHAASEKASELVCLQLNFPRERFYSTHSKFGNTITAAIPLAMSLAEKEGRLHRGDRVLLVAGASGITVGFASFTY
;
A
#
# COMPACT_ATOMS: atom_id res chain seq x y z
N MET A 1 18.82 0.38 4.58
CA MET A 1 19.91 0.02 5.53
C MET A 1 21.09 0.97 5.41
N ALA A 2 21.91 0.94 4.35
CA ALA A 2 23.08 1.82 4.22
C ALA A 2 22.77 3.32 4.44
N ARG A 3 21.71 3.84 3.80
CA ARG A 3 21.24 5.22 3.99
C ARG A 3 20.83 5.54 5.44
N ALA A 4 20.33 4.55 6.16
CA ALA A 4 19.90 4.69 7.55
C ALA A 4 21.03 4.42 8.56
N GLY A 5 22.24 4.03 8.10
CA GLY A 5 23.34 3.65 8.99
C GLY A 5 23.08 2.37 9.80
N VAL A 6 22.14 1.52 9.37
CA VAL A 6 21.71 0.32 10.10
C VAL A 6 22.44 -0.92 9.57
N GLY A 7 23.10 -1.66 10.48
CA GLY A 7 23.76 -2.94 10.23
C GLY A 7 22.76 -4.10 10.07
N ARG A 8 23.25 -5.28 9.69
CA ARG A 8 22.40 -6.47 9.48
C ARG A 8 21.93 -7.05 10.82
N GLU A 9 22.83 -6.98 11.79
CA GLU A 9 22.70 -7.40 13.18
C GLU A 9 21.73 -6.52 13.99
N ASP A 10 21.46 -5.31 13.53
CA ASP A 10 20.54 -4.39 14.19
C ASP A 10 19.08 -4.68 13.85
N VAL A 11 18.80 -5.41 12.77
CA VAL A 11 17.43 -5.68 12.32
C VAL A 11 16.82 -6.80 13.16
N ASP A 12 15.81 -6.47 13.96
CA ASP A 12 15.11 -7.40 14.85
C ASP A 12 13.91 -8.09 14.18
N PHE A 13 13.35 -7.49 13.13
CA PHE A 13 12.26 -8.09 12.37
C PHE A 13 12.20 -7.64 10.91
N VAL A 14 11.65 -8.51 10.06
CA VAL A 14 11.35 -8.24 8.65
C VAL A 14 9.86 -8.46 8.41
N ILE A 15 9.21 -7.45 7.81
CA ILE A 15 7.83 -7.56 7.33
C ILE A 15 7.83 -7.45 5.81
N TYR A 16 7.39 -8.50 5.12
CA TYR A 16 7.11 -8.39 3.68
C TYR A 16 5.64 -8.01 3.47
N THR A 17 5.39 -7.07 2.54
CA THR A 17 4.06 -6.48 2.36
C THR A 17 3.54 -6.54 0.94
N GLY A 18 4.33 -7.09 0.00
CA GLY A 18 3.94 -7.20 -1.40
C GLY A 18 2.79 -8.17 -1.61
N VAL A 19 1.91 -7.85 -2.56
CA VAL A 19 0.86 -8.77 -3.02
C VAL A 19 1.47 -9.82 -3.95
N SER A 20 2.37 -9.40 -4.84
CA SER A 20 3.11 -10.29 -5.73
C SER A 20 3.98 -11.27 -4.94
N ARG A 21 3.84 -12.56 -5.22
CA ARG A 21 4.57 -13.65 -4.53
C ARG A 21 4.71 -14.88 -5.41
N GLY A 22 5.82 -15.59 -5.23
CA GLY A 22 6.08 -16.85 -5.94
C GLY A 22 5.44 -18.08 -5.30
N TRP A 23 5.02 -18.00 -4.03
CA TRP A 23 4.44 -19.11 -3.28
C TRP A 23 3.51 -18.61 -2.15
N ILE A 24 2.70 -19.52 -1.59
CA ILE A 24 1.77 -19.20 -0.48
C ILE A 24 2.48 -19.25 0.88
N GLU A 25 3.23 -20.33 1.15
CA GLU A 25 4.02 -20.53 2.38
C GLU A 25 5.39 -21.13 2.03
N PRO A 26 6.48 -20.78 2.76
CA PRO A 26 6.52 -19.87 3.92
C PRO A 26 6.31 -18.39 3.56
N ALA A 27 6.34 -17.51 4.54
CA ALA A 27 6.36 -16.06 4.32
C ALA A 27 7.51 -15.61 3.37
N MET A 28 7.23 -14.65 2.49
CA MET A 28 8.23 -14.03 1.60
C MET A 28 9.31 -13.30 2.41
N ALA A 29 9.00 -12.82 3.61
CA ALA A 29 9.98 -12.24 4.53
C ALA A 29 11.14 -13.20 4.87
N ASN A 30 10.91 -14.52 4.86
CA ASN A 30 11.98 -15.51 5.09
C ASN A 30 13.03 -15.50 3.96
N LEU A 31 12.61 -15.29 2.71
CA LEU A 31 13.55 -15.11 1.59
C LEU A 31 14.43 -13.89 1.87
N VAL A 32 13.80 -12.75 2.19
CA VAL A 32 14.52 -11.49 2.44
C VAL A 32 15.52 -11.65 3.58
N GLN A 33 15.12 -12.27 4.69
CA GLN A 33 15.99 -12.54 5.82
C GLN A 33 17.20 -13.40 5.44
N SER A 34 16.97 -14.49 4.70
CA SER A 34 18.06 -15.39 4.28
C SER A 34 19.02 -14.70 3.33
N GLU A 35 18.50 -14.04 2.30
CA GLU A 35 19.30 -13.39 1.25
C GLU A 35 20.13 -12.21 1.80
N LEU A 36 19.58 -11.47 2.77
CA LEU A 36 20.27 -10.36 3.41
C LEU A 36 21.13 -10.79 4.62
N GLY A 37 21.04 -12.06 5.05
CA GLY A 37 21.76 -12.58 6.20
C GLY A 37 21.34 -11.93 7.53
N LEU A 38 20.05 -11.66 7.71
CA LEU A 38 19.47 -11.01 8.89
C LEU A 38 19.23 -12.05 10.00
N SER A 39 20.32 -12.59 10.55
CA SER A 39 20.28 -13.77 11.44
C SER A 39 19.52 -13.58 12.75
N ARG A 40 19.26 -12.33 13.15
CA ARG A 40 18.50 -11.99 14.37
C ARG A 40 17.02 -11.73 14.10
N ALA A 41 16.67 -11.43 12.85
CA ALA A 41 15.36 -10.91 12.54
C ALA A 41 14.30 -12.01 12.59
N THR A 42 13.19 -11.80 13.29
CA THR A 42 11.98 -12.61 13.07
C THR A 42 11.26 -12.16 11.79
N CYS A 43 10.53 -13.04 11.13
CA CYS A 43 9.99 -12.79 9.79
C CYS A 43 8.53 -13.19 9.66
N PHE A 44 7.72 -12.32 9.07
CA PHE A 44 6.34 -12.60 8.70
C PHE A 44 5.87 -11.65 7.61
N ASP A 45 4.73 -11.96 7.00
CA ASP A 45 4.15 -11.13 5.94
C ASP A 45 2.89 -10.40 6.44
N VAL A 46 2.61 -9.24 5.85
CA VAL A 46 1.34 -8.51 6.01
C VAL A 46 0.72 -8.34 4.64
N LEU A 47 -0.42 -9.01 4.40
CA LEU A 47 -1.18 -8.92 3.16
C LEU A 47 -2.46 -8.10 3.38
N ASP A 48 -2.48 -6.86 2.91
CA ASP A 48 -3.63 -5.93 3.03
C ASP A 48 -3.85 -5.15 1.72
N GLY A 49 -3.75 -5.85 0.58
CA GLY A 49 -3.81 -5.25 -0.75
C GLY A 49 -2.84 -4.08 -0.88
N CYS A 50 -3.22 -3.04 -1.61
CA CYS A 50 -2.43 -1.80 -1.77
C CYS A 50 -2.14 -1.04 -0.45
N ALA A 51 -2.81 -1.36 0.66
CA ALA A 51 -2.58 -0.77 1.97
C ALA A 51 -1.52 -1.54 2.78
N GLY A 52 -0.97 -2.64 2.25
CA GLY A 52 -0.02 -3.52 2.93
C GLY A 52 1.16 -2.80 3.57
N TRP A 53 1.81 -1.90 2.84
CA TRP A 53 2.95 -1.14 3.38
C TRP A 53 2.54 -0.23 4.55
N LEU A 54 1.42 0.49 4.42
CA LEU A 54 0.91 1.36 5.49
C LEU A 54 0.48 0.54 6.72
N ARG A 55 -0.15 -0.63 6.50
CA ARG A 55 -0.52 -1.56 7.57
C ARG A 55 0.72 -2.08 8.29
N ALA A 56 1.74 -2.46 7.56
CA ALA A 56 3.00 -2.92 8.16
C ALA A 56 3.72 -1.81 8.90
N LEU A 57 3.66 -0.56 8.42
CA LEU A 57 4.19 0.59 9.14
C LEU A 57 3.50 0.75 10.50
N HIS A 58 2.17 0.58 10.55
CA HIS A 58 1.43 0.60 11.81
C HIS A 58 1.80 -0.57 12.73
N VAL A 59 1.93 -1.80 12.21
CA VAL A 59 2.37 -2.96 13.00
C VAL A 59 3.80 -2.76 13.54
N ALA A 60 4.72 -2.30 12.69
CA ALA A 60 6.10 -2.01 13.06
C ALA A 60 6.16 -0.89 14.10
N GLY A 61 5.40 0.19 13.92
CA GLY A 61 5.29 1.29 14.88
C GLY A 61 4.93 0.78 16.27
N ASN A 62 3.92 -0.08 16.39
CA ASN A 62 3.54 -0.68 17.67
C ASN A 62 4.67 -1.52 18.31
N PHE A 63 5.45 -2.28 17.52
CA PHE A 63 6.61 -2.99 18.07
C PHE A 63 7.70 -2.07 18.61
N ILE A 64 7.96 -0.97 17.91
CA ILE A 64 8.92 0.04 18.33
C ILE A 64 8.41 0.76 19.58
N GLU A 65 7.18 1.27 19.57
CA GLU A 65 6.61 2.02 20.69
C GLU A 65 6.53 1.18 21.98
N THR A 66 6.14 -0.09 21.88
CA THR A 66 6.02 -0.99 23.04
C THR A 66 7.35 -1.48 23.62
N GLY A 67 8.49 -1.23 22.95
CA GLY A 67 9.77 -1.75 23.41
C GLY A 67 10.07 -3.19 22.99
N THR A 68 9.19 -3.82 22.21
CA THR A 68 9.36 -5.22 21.79
C THR A 68 10.57 -5.39 20.88
N TYR A 69 10.76 -4.46 19.94
CA TYR A 69 11.90 -4.43 19.02
C TYR A 69 12.46 -3.00 18.89
N GLY A 70 13.70 -2.88 18.42
CA GLY A 70 14.41 -1.61 18.27
C GLY A 70 14.54 -1.16 16.82
N CYS A 71 14.66 -2.09 15.87
CA CYS A 71 14.73 -1.80 14.45
C CYS A 71 14.10 -2.90 13.59
N GLY A 72 13.35 -2.49 12.57
CA GLY A 72 12.71 -3.39 11.62
C GLY A 72 12.88 -2.96 10.18
N LEU A 73 12.73 -3.93 9.29
CA LEU A 73 12.79 -3.75 7.85
C LEU A 73 11.45 -4.12 7.21
N LEU A 74 10.81 -3.16 6.55
CA LEU A 74 9.60 -3.39 5.77
C LEU A 74 10.01 -3.48 4.31
N VAL A 75 9.65 -4.57 3.66
CA VAL A 75 9.99 -4.82 2.25
C VAL A 75 8.73 -5.09 1.46
N ASN A 76 8.70 -4.62 0.23
CA ASN A 76 7.73 -5.05 -0.77
C ASN A 76 8.42 -5.16 -2.11
N CYS A 77 7.93 -6.07 -2.93
CA CYS A 77 8.35 -6.27 -4.30
C CYS A 77 7.08 -6.58 -5.10
N GLU A 78 6.62 -5.62 -5.88
CA GLU A 78 5.55 -5.82 -6.85
C GLU A 78 6.21 -6.07 -8.18
N ALA A 79 6.32 -7.35 -8.55
CA ALA A 79 7.05 -7.84 -9.70
C ALA A 79 6.34 -9.08 -10.27
N GLY A 80 6.47 -9.30 -11.57
CA GLY A 80 5.68 -10.30 -12.29
C GLY A 80 4.23 -9.87 -12.48
N VAL A 81 3.92 -8.57 -12.36
CA VAL A 81 2.53 -8.09 -12.52
C VAL A 81 2.03 -8.27 -13.95
N VAL A 82 2.96 -8.41 -14.91
CA VAL A 82 2.74 -8.81 -16.31
C VAL A 82 1.87 -10.07 -16.43
N ASP A 83 2.01 -11.03 -15.50
CA ASP A 83 1.26 -12.29 -15.49
C ASP A 83 -0.17 -12.11 -14.99
N LEU A 84 -0.42 -11.01 -14.26
CA LEU A 84 -1.74 -10.62 -13.77
C LEU A 84 -2.51 -9.78 -14.79
N GLN A 85 -1.86 -9.35 -15.88
CA GLN A 85 -2.44 -8.42 -16.85
C GLN A 85 -3.31 -9.13 -17.88
N LYS A 86 -4.34 -8.41 -18.34
CA LYS A 86 -5.10 -8.78 -19.53
C LYS A 86 -4.56 -7.99 -20.72
N TRP A 87 -3.93 -8.70 -21.65
CA TRP A 87 -3.28 -8.11 -22.83
C TRP A 87 -4.23 -7.89 -24.02
N ASP A 88 -5.38 -8.54 -24.00
CA ASP A 88 -6.38 -8.42 -25.08
C ASP A 88 -7.03 -7.05 -25.03
N PHE A 89 -7.04 -6.31 -26.15
CA PHE A 89 -7.87 -5.10 -26.26
C PHE A 89 -9.35 -5.49 -26.19
N LEU A 90 -9.96 -5.21 -25.05
CA LEU A 90 -11.35 -5.53 -24.79
C LEU A 90 -12.30 -4.46 -25.35
N PRO A 91 -13.50 -4.87 -25.80
CA PRO A 91 -14.61 -3.96 -26.02
C PRO A 91 -14.96 -3.15 -24.77
N GLU A 92 -15.51 -1.95 -24.96
CA GLU A 92 -15.85 -1.01 -23.88
C GLU A 92 -16.81 -1.61 -22.83
N ASP A 93 -17.74 -2.48 -23.24
CA ASP A 93 -18.69 -3.14 -22.36
C ASP A 93 -18.10 -4.33 -21.57
N GLU A 94 -16.92 -4.81 -21.95
CA GLU A 94 -16.22 -5.91 -21.30
C GLU A 94 -15.00 -5.46 -20.48
N ILE A 95 -14.53 -4.21 -20.68
CA ILE A 95 -13.26 -3.74 -20.14
C ILE A 95 -13.29 -3.43 -18.63
N ASP A 96 -14.43 -3.01 -18.07
CA ASP A 96 -14.53 -2.55 -16.67
C ASP A 96 -13.84 -3.48 -15.65
N PRO A 97 -14.13 -4.81 -15.62
CA PRO A 97 -13.49 -5.75 -14.69
C PRO A 97 -11.98 -5.92 -14.88
N TYR A 98 -11.41 -5.46 -15.99
CA TYR A 98 -10.00 -5.63 -16.34
C TYR A 98 -9.28 -4.30 -16.60
N LEU A 99 -9.96 -3.16 -16.50
CA LEU A 99 -9.39 -1.85 -16.81
C LEU A 99 -8.19 -1.53 -15.91
N ALA A 100 -8.26 -1.91 -14.64
CA ALA A 100 -7.15 -1.74 -13.70
C ALA A 100 -5.89 -2.53 -14.08
N THR A 101 -6.00 -3.59 -14.90
CA THR A 101 -4.82 -4.37 -15.34
C THR A 101 -3.88 -3.54 -16.21
N TYR A 102 -4.42 -2.61 -17.01
CA TYR A 102 -3.64 -1.72 -17.87
C TYR A 102 -2.92 -0.62 -17.10
N THR A 103 -3.18 -0.44 -15.81
CA THR A 103 -2.51 0.56 -14.99
C THR A 103 -1.36 -0.02 -14.19
N LEU A 104 -1.25 -1.34 -14.06
CA LEU A 104 -0.25 -1.99 -13.21
C LEU A 104 1.18 -1.66 -13.62
N GLY A 105 2.03 -1.49 -12.62
CA GLY A 105 3.46 -1.35 -12.78
C GLY A 105 4.21 -2.03 -11.65
N GLU A 106 5.54 -2.04 -11.77
CA GLU A 106 6.42 -2.81 -10.90
C GLU A 106 7.35 -1.89 -10.11
N ALA A 107 7.54 -2.22 -8.83
CA ALA A 107 8.54 -1.57 -7.99
C ALA A 107 8.85 -2.43 -6.76
N ALA A 108 10.09 -2.30 -6.28
CA ALA A 108 10.52 -2.84 -5.01
C ALA A 108 11.00 -1.70 -4.11
N THR A 109 10.60 -1.72 -2.84
CA THR A 109 11.02 -0.73 -1.85
C THR A 109 11.36 -1.38 -0.53
N ALA A 110 12.22 -0.70 0.24
CA ALA A 110 12.62 -1.12 1.56
C ALA A 110 12.62 0.08 2.50
N THR A 111 11.88 -0.02 3.61
CA THR A 111 11.77 1.00 4.64
C THR A 111 12.39 0.48 5.92
N VAL A 112 13.35 1.22 6.48
CA VAL A 112 13.87 0.97 7.82
C VAL A 112 13.02 1.77 8.80
N VAL A 113 12.49 1.10 9.81
CA VAL A 113 11.78 1.72 10.93
C VAL A 113 12.58 1.43 12.19
N ALA A 114 12.90 2.44 12.97
CA ALA A 114 13.73 2.29 14.15
C ALA A 114 13.23 3.22 15.26
N ARG A 115 13.55 2.88 16.51
CA ARG A 115 13.30 3.76 17.66
C ARG A 115 14.05 5.08 17.47
N ASP A 116 13.32 6.16 17.70
CA ASP A 116 13.87 7.51 17.86
C ASP A 116 13.15 8.18 19.02
N ASP A 117 13.86 8.39 20.12
CA ASP A 117 13.30 8.98 21.34
C ASP A 117 12.93 10.47 21.16
N GLY A 118 13.37 11.09 20.05
CA GLY A 118 13.01 12.45 19.66
C GLY A 118 11.94 12.53 18.57
N ALA A 119 11.44 11.40 18.05
CA ALA A 119 10.42 11.41 17.02
C ALA A 119 9.08 11.94 17.53
N GLY A 120 8.38 12.68 16.66
CA GLY A 120 7.00 13.10 16.92
C GLY A 120 6.02 11.92 16.89
N GLU A 121 4.77 12.20 17.26
CA GLU A 121 3.70 11.20 17.25
C GLU A 121 3.39 10.72 15.82
N PHE A 122 3.27 9.40 15.66
CA PHE A 122 2.71 8.78 14.47
C PHE A 122 1.24 8.45 14.73
N TYR A 123 0.36 9.11 14.00
CA TYR A 123 -1.07 8.81 14.06
C TYR A 123 -1.44 7.83 12.96
N PHE A 124 -2.23 6.81 13.28
CA PHE A 124 -2.77 5.84 12.33
C PHE A 124 -4.28 5.70 12.47
N ARG A 125 -4.99 5.64 11.34
CA ARG A 125 -6.43 5.37 11.29
C ARG A 125 -6.75 4.38 10.18
N PHE A 126 -7.41 3.29 10.52
CA PHE A 126 -7.86 2.28 9.54
C PHE A 126 -9.34 1.97 9.67
N ALA A 127 -10.01 1.80 8.53
CA ALA A 127 -11.36 1.29 8.44
C ALA A 127 -11.45 0.24 7.34
N ASN A 128 -12.35 -0.72 7.51
CA ASN A 128 -12.56 -1.81 6.56
C ASN A 128 -14.04 -1.88 6.20
N PHE A 129 -14.32 -2.03 4.91
CA PHE A 129 -15.67 -2.18 4.36
C PHE A 129 -15.76 -3.51 3.61
N GLY A 130 -15.77 -4.58 4.38
CA GLY A 130 -15.62 -5.95 3.88
C GLY A 130 -16.76 -6.43 2.97
N GLU A 131 -17.91 -5.76 2.97
CA GLU A 131 -19.02 -6.06 2.05
C GLU A 131 -18.65 -5.89 0.57
N PHE A 132 -17.57 -5.16 0.28
CA PHE A 132 -17.05 -4.87 -1.06
C PHE A 132 -15.81 -5.69 -1.44
N PHE A 133 -15.50 -6.76 -0.69
CA PHE A 133 -14.31 -7.57 -0.93
C PHE A 133 -14.21 -8.12 -2.36
N ASP A 134 -15.34 -8.30 -3.04
CA ASP A 134 -15.42 -8.88 -4.38
C ASP A 134 -15.32 -7.86 -5.53
N LEU A 135 -15.06 -6.58 -5.21
CA LEU A 135 -14.82 -5.55 -6.22
C LEU A 135 -13.40 -5.57 -6.78
N CYS A 136 -12.42 -6.14 -6.07
CA CYS A 136 -11.01 -6.14 -6.47
C CYS A 136 -10.28 -7.34 -5.87
N MET A 137 -9.74 -8.23 -6.71
CA MET A 137 -9.02 -9.43 -6.28
C MET A 137 -8.13 -10.01 -7.39
N VAL A 138 -7.25 -10.93 -7.00
CA VAL A 138 -6.58 -11.85 -7.93
C VAL A 138 -7.12 -13.26 -7.66
N PRO A 139 -7.99 -13.80 -8.52
CA PRO A 139 -8.62 -15.10 -8.32
C PRO A 139 -7.60 -16.24 -8.32
N LEU A 140 -7.59 -17.04 -7.26
CA LEU A 140 -6.80 -18.28 -7.18
C LEU A 140 -7.60 -19.49 -7.71
N PRO A 141 -6.95 -20.57 -8.18
CA PRO A 141 -7.65 -21.79 -8.63
C PRO A 141 -8.62 -22.37 -7.58
N THR A 142 -8.32 -22.18 -6.29
CA THR A 142 -9.14 -22.65 -5.17
C THR A 142 -10.28 -21.71 -4.78
N MET A 143 -10.40 -20.53 -5.40
CA MET A 143 -11.40 -19.50 -5.07
C MET A 143 -12.84 -20.05 -4.93
N PRO A 144 -13.35 -20.97 -5.78
CA PRO A 144 -14.71 -21.50 -5.63
C PRO A 144 -14.98 -22.23 -4.30
N GLN A 145 -13.92 -22.64 -3.57
CA GLN A 145 -14.03 -23.28 -2.26
C GLN A 145 -14.24 -22.26 -1.12
N PHE A 146 -13.87 -20.99 -1.35
CA PHE A 146 -13.89 -19.92 -0.37
C PHE A 146 -14.97 -18.86 -0.65
N LEU A 147 -15.56 -18.86 -1.85
CA LEU A 147 -16.64 -17.94 -2.21
C LEU A 147 -18.02 -18.59 -2.15
N PRO A 148 -19.06 -17.84 -1.73
CA PRO A 148 -20.44 -18.22 -1.99
C PRO A 148 -20.65 -18.46 -3.49
N ARG A 149 -21.35 -19.53 -3.86
CA ARG A 149 -21.60 -19.90 -5.28
C ARG A 149 -22.19 -18.74 -6.11
N SER A 150 -23.00 -17.88 -5.50
CA SER A 150 -23.60 -16.71 -6.15
C SER A 150 -22.59 -15.63 -6.57
N ARG A 151 -21.37 -15.65 -6.03
CA ARG A 151 -20.31 -14.66 -6.28
C ARG A 151 -19.07 -15.25 -6.98
N ALA A 152 -19.11 -16.53 -7.34
CA ALA A 152 -17.96 -17.23 -7.91
C ALA A 152 -17.83 -17.11 -9.45
N ASN A 153 -18.82 -16.54 -10.14
CA ASN A 153 -18.85 -16.43 -11.60
C ASN A 153 -18.17 -15.16 -12.11
N GLY A 154 -17.64 -15.20 -13.34
CA GLY A 154 -17.12 -14.01 -14.05
C GLY A 154 -15.67 -13.64 -13.73
N HIS A 155 -14.96 -14.50 -13.00
CA HIS A 155 -13.56 -14.31 -12.63
C HIS A 155 -12.64 -15.14 -13.53
N GLN A 156 -11.55 -14.54 -14.00
CA GLN A 156 -10.48 -15.26 -14.68
C GLN A 156 -9.37 -15.59 -13.69
N ILE A 157 -9.02 -16.88 -13.57
CA ILE A 157 -7.97 -17.34 -12.65
C ILE A 157 -6.63 -16.71 -13.02
N GLY A 158 -5.93 -16.19 -12.02
CA GLY A 158 -4.60 -15.59 -12.17
C GLY A 158 -4.58 -14.20 -12.82
N VAL A 159 -5.73 -13.65 -13.22
CA VAL A 159 -5.81 -12.30 -13.81
C VAL A 159 -6.35 -11.32 -12.79
N PHE A 160 -5.73 -10.14 -12.69
CA PHE A 160 -6.18 -9.09 -11.80
C PHE A 160 -7.59 -8.64 -12.20
N TYR A 161 -8.52 -8.73 -11.25
CA TYR A 161 -9.91 -8.40 -11.44
C TYR A 161 -10.25 -7.17 -10.60
N ALA A 162 -10.83 -6.14 -11.21
CA ALA A 162 -11.34 -4.99 -10.51
C ALA A 162 -12.55 -4.40 -11.25
N LYS A 163 -13.72 -4.33 -10.60
CA LYS A 163 -14.89 -3.59 -11.12
C LYS A 163 -14.63 -2.09 -10.99
N SER A 164 -13.85 -1.57 -11.92
CA SER A 164 -13.09 -0.33 -11.78
C SER A 164 -13.97 0.88 -11.49
N ASP A 165 -15.10 1.00 -12.18
CA ASP A 165 -16.04 2.12 -12.04
C ASP A 165 -16.70 2.17 -10.64
N VAL A 166 -17.23 1.04 -10.17
CA VAL A 166 -17.85 0.94 -8.84
C VAL A 166 -16.78 1.04 -7.75
N LEU A 167 -15.65 0.36 -7.92
CA LEU A 167 -14.53 0.37 -6.98
C LEU A 167 -14.02 1.79 -6.74
N LEU A 168 -13.78 2.56 -7.81
CA LEU A 168 -13.28 3.93 -7.70
C LEU A 168 -14.25 4.82 -6.92
N ARG A 169 -15.54 4.81 -7.28
CA ARG A 169 -16.55 5.61 -6.57
C ARG A 169 -16.65 5.23 -5.10
N THR A 170 -16.72 3.94 -4.80
CA THR A 170 -16.84 3.47 -3.42
C THR A 170 -15.58 3.79 -2.62
N ALA A 171 -14.39 3.55 -3.16
CA ALA A 171 -13.13 3.86 -2.49
C ALA A 171 -13.02 5.35 -2.17
N VAL A 172 -13.27 6.24 -3.14
CA VAL A 172 -13.23 7.69 -2.93
C VAL A 172 -14.24 8.13 -1.86
N GLN A 173 -15.46 7.61 -1.89
CA GLN A 173 -16.49 7.90 -0.88
C GLN A 173 -16.07 7.43 0.53
N ARG A 174 -15.52 6.23 0.66
CA ARG A 174 -15.09 5.68 1.95
C ARG A 174 -13.85 6.38 2.50
N ILE A 175 -12.89 6.72 1.65
CA ILE A 175 -11.72 7.54 2.02
C ILE A 175 -12.19 8.89 2.58
N ALA A 176 -13.08 9.58 1.86
CA ALA A 176 -13.63 10.85 2.30
C ALA A 176 -14.37 10.74 3.63
N GLN A 177 -15.23 9.72 3.76
CA GLN A 177 -15.97 9.45 4.99
C GLN A 177 -15.03 9.30 6.19
N VAL A 178 -14.05 8.41 6.10
CA VAL A 178 -13.12 8.10 7.21
C VAL A 178 -12.29 9.33 7.59
N PHE A 179 -11.85 10.13 6.61
CA PHE A 179 -11.10 11.35 6.87
C PHE A 179 -11.95 12.43 7.56
N LEU A 180 -13.18 12.67 7.06
CA LEU A 180 -14.05 13.73 7.57
C LEU A 180 -14.62 13.42 8.96
N GLU A 181 -14.78 12.15 9.30
CA GLU A 181 -15.20 11.71 10.63
C GLU A 181 -14.07 11.79 11.67
N ASP A 182 -12.81 11.96 11.24
CA ASP A 182 -11.64 11.94 12.10
C ASP A 182 -11.08 13.36 12.34
N PRO A 183 -11.32 13.97 13.52
CA PRO A 183 -10.83 15.32 13.81
C PRO A 183 -9.30 15.40 13.81
N VAL A 184 -8.59 14.32 14.18
CA VAL A 184 -7.12 14.32 14.22
C VAL A 184 -6.56 14.46 12.82
N LEU A 185 -7.21 13.86 11.81
CA LEU A 185 -6.78 13.99 10.42
C LEU A 185 -7.23 15.33 9.80
N ARG A 186 -8.52 15.66 9.89
CA ARG A 186 -9.08 16.80 9.13
C ARG A 186 -8.67 18.18 9.63
N GLU A 187 -8.31 18.31 10.91
CA GLU A 187 -7.95 19.60 11.53
C GLU A 187 -6.46 19.91 11.40
N GLN A 188 -5.66 18.92 10.99
CA GLN A 188 -4.24 19.12 10.71
C GLN A 188 -4.01 19.77 9.35
N GLN A 189 -2.92 20.51 9.25
CA GLN A 189 -2.39 20.98 7.98
C GLN A 189 -1.20 20.10 7.59
N TYR A 190 -1.20 19.69 6.33
CA TYR A 190 -0.12 18.88 5.77
C TYR A 190 0.63 19.65 4.70
N ASP A 191 1.95 19.47 4.70
CA ASP A 191 2.85 20.09 3.74
C ASP A 191 2.95 19.25 2.47
N ILE A 192 2.84 17.93 2.62
CA ILE A 192 2.87 16.96 1.52
C ILE A 192 1.99 15.74 1.84
N ALA A 193 1.37 15.18 0.81
CA ALA A 193 0.64 13.93 0.91
C ALA A 193 1.15 12.90 -0.09
N PHE A 194 1.15 11.64 0.33
CA PHE A 194 1.43 10.48 -0.50
C PHE A 194 0.26 9.52 -0.39
N GLY A 195 -0.13 8.90 -1.50
CA GLY A 195 -1.16 7.89 -1.43
C GLY A 195 -1.00 6.80 -2.45
N HIS A 196 -1.89 5.82 -2.35
CA HIS A 196 -1.99 4.79 -3.37
C HIS A 196 -2.33 5.43 -4.73
N ALA A 197 -1.44 5.22 -5.70
CA ALA A 197 -1.51 5.83 -7.01
C ALA A 197 -2.11 4.86 -8.03
N ALA A 198 -3.39 4.48 -7.85
CA ALA A 198 -4.09 3.54 -8.75
C ALA A 198 -4.27 4.09 -10.18
N SER A 199 -4.54 5.40 -10.26
CA SER A 199 -4.60 6.21 -11.46
C SER A 199 -4.49 7.68 -11.07
N GLU A 200 -4.04 8.55 -11.99
CA GLU A 200 -4.05 10.00 -11.75
C GLU A 200 -5.47 10.49 -11.42
N LYS A 201 -6.49 9.94 -12.09
CA LYS A 201 -7.88 10.32 -11.85
C LYS A 201 -8.34 9.98 -10.44
N ALA A 202 -7.93 8.84 -9.90
CA ALA A 202 -8.24 8.46 -8.52
C ALA A 202 -7.61 9.44 -7.52
N SER A 203 -6.34 9.79 -7.72
CA SER A 203 -5.64 10.76 -6.87
C SER A 203 -6.30 12.15 -6.92
N GLU A 204 -6.71 12.62 -8.10
CA GLU A 204 -7.46 13.88 -8.24
C GLU A 204 -8.77 13.88 -7.45
N LEU A 205 -9.55 12.80 -7.56
CA LEU A 205 -10.83 12.68 -6.86
C LEU A 205 -10.64 12.63 -5.34
N VAL A 206 -9.62 11.91 -4.86
CA VAL A 206 -9.26 11.92 -3.43
C VAL A 206 -8.87 13.31 -2.98
N CYS A 207 -7.97 14.01 -3.70
CA CYS A 207 -7.59 15.39 -3.35
C CYS A 207 -8.80 16.30 -3.27
N LEU A 208 -9.73 16.21 -4.23
CA LEU A 208 -10.95 17.00 -4.26
C LEU A 208 -11.84 16.72 -3.04
N GLN A 209 -12.06 15.45 -2.69
CA GLN A 209 -12.91 15.09 -1.54
C GLN A 209 -12.30 15.48 -0.19
N LEU A 210 -10.96 15.44 -0.08
CA LEU A 210 -10.26 15.82 1.14
C LEU A 210 -9.99 17.32 1.23
N ASN A 211 -10.41 18.10 0.22
CA ASN A 211 -10.05 19.51 0.06
C ASN A 211 -8.53 19.75 0.16
N PHE A 212 -7.75 18.82 -0.42
CA PHE A 212 -6.31 18.82 -0.36
C PHE A 212 -5.71 19.42 -1.65
N PRO A 213 -4.74 20.36 -1.55
CA PRO A 213 -4.15 20.96 -2.74
C PRO A 213 -3.39 19.94 -3.59
N ARG A 214 -3.77 19.79 -4.87
CA ARG A 214 -3.23 18.76 -5.77
C ARG A 214 -1.71 18.85 -5.94
N GLU A 215 -1.15 20.06 -5.90
CA GLU A 215 0.28 20.33 -6.01
C GLU A 215 1.10 19.83 -4.81
N ARG A 216 0.45 19.57 -3.67
CA ARG A 216 1.07 18.96 -2.49
C ARG A 216 0.89 17.45 -2.45
N PHE A 217 0.12 16.87 -3.38
CA PHE A 217 -0.05 15.43 -3.49
C PHE A 217 0.96 14.85 -4.48
N TYR A 218 1.94 14.12 -3.98
CA TYR A 218 2.98 13.52 -4.81
C TYR A 218 2.50 12.19 -5.39
N SER A 219 2.45 12.07 -6.71
CA SER A 219 2.04 10.86 -7.43
C SER A 219 3.18 10.34 -8.32
N THR A 220 3.31 9.02 -8.36
CA THR A 220 4.27 8.30 -9.22
C THR A 220 3.60 7.61 -10.41
N HIS A 221 2.26 7.61 -10.48
CA HIS A 221 1.51 6.82 -11.45
C HIS A 221 1.87 7.17 -12.91
N SER A 222 2.00 8.45 -13.25
CA SER A 222 2.41 8.86 -14.61
C SER A 222 3.76 8.30 -15.08
N LYS A 223 4.65 7.94 -14.16
CA LYS A 223 6.00 7.42 -14.46
C LYS A 223 6.08 5.89 -14.32
N PHE A 224 5.39 5.32 -13.33
CA PHE A 224 5.57 3.93 -12.92
C PHE A 224 4.28 3.11 -12.90
N GLY A 225 3.14 3.71 -13.25
CA GLY A 225 1.83 3.08 -13.12
C GLY A 225 1.44 2.82 -11.65
N ASN A 226 0.44 1.98 -11.49
CA ASN A 226 -0.03 1.44 -10.23
C ASN A 226 0.94 0.36 -9.75
N THR A 227 1.88 0.77 -8.90
CA THR A 227 2.84 -0.11 -8.23
C THR A 227 2.30 -0.74 -6.95
N ILE A 228 0.98 -0.88 -6.84
CA ILE A 228 0.26 -1.60 -5.78
C ILE A 228 0.71 -1.15 -4.38
N THR A 229 1.38 -2.01 -3.60
CA THR A 229 1.84 -1.71 -2.23
C THR A 229 3.07 -0.81 -2.19
N ALA A 230 3.85 -0.79 -3.27
CA ALA A 230 5.06 0.02 -3.39
C ALA A 230 4.77 1.51 -3.63
N ALA A 231 3.53 1.87 -3.99
CA ALA A 231 3.20 3.21 -4.46
C ALA A 231 3.61 4.31 -3.47
N ILE A 232 3.23 4.17 -2.19
CA ILE A 232 3.53 5.15 -1.15
C ILE A 232 5.03 5.23 -0.84
N PRO A 233 5.74 4.13 -0.48
CA PRO A 233 7.16 4.21 -0.17
C PRO A 233 8.02 4.63 -1.38
N LEU A 234 7.65 4.25 -2.60
CA LEU A 234 8.31 4.70 -3.82
C LEU A 234 8.17 6.21 -3.98
N ALA A 235 6.95 6.73 -3.81
CA ALA A 235 6.66 8.15 -3.89
C ALA A 235 7.44 8.97 -2.87
N MET A 236 7.49 8.51 -1.61
CA MET A 236 8.28 9.15 -0.56
C MET A 236 9.78 9.17 -0.89
N SER A 237 10.33 8.05 -1.34
CA SER A 237 11.75 7.95 -1.68
C SER A 237 12.13 8.87 -2.84
N LEU A 238 11.28 8.99 -3.86
CA LEU A 238 11.49 9.88 -4.99
C LEU A 238 11.33 11.35 -4.60
N ALA A 239 10.30 11.69 -3.82
CA ALA A 239 10.08 13.05 -3.37
C ALA A 239 11.26 13.56 -2.55
N GLU A 240 11.84 12.75 -1.66
CA GLU A 240 13.04 13.15 -0.93
C GLU A 240 14.24 13.34 -1.86
N LYS A 241 14.48 12.43 -2.80
CA LYS A 241 15.57 12.56 -3.78
C LYS A 241 15.43 13.81 -4.65
N GLU A 242 14.19 14.21 -4.95
CA GLU A 242 13.86 15.39 -5.73
C GLU A 242 13.81 16.68 -4.88
N GLY A 243 14.10 16.63 -3.57
CA GLY A 243 14.05 17.79 -2.68
C GLY A 243 12.64 18.31 -2.45
N ARG A 244 11.65 17.41 -2.46
CA ARG A 244 10.23 17.70 -2.26
C ARG A 244 9.71 17.29 -0.89
N LEU A 245 10.38 16.35 -0.23
CA LEU A 245 10.14 15.91 1.14
C LEU A 245 11.38 16.24 1.98
N HIS A 246 11.19 16.95 3.09
CA HIS A 246 12.23 17.41 4.00
C HIS A 246 11.92 17.04 5.45
N ARG A 247 12.96 16.94 6.27
CA ARG A 247 12.78 16.80 7.72
C ARG A 247 12.02 18.02 8.26
N GLY A 248 11.01 17.77 9.09
CA GLY A 248 10.07 18.76 9.60
C GLY A 248 8.76 18.87 8.79
N ASP A 249 8.66 18.27 7.61
CA ASP A 249 7.41 18.30 6.82
C ASP A 249 6.32 17.47 7.51
N ARG A 250 5.10 18.01 7.57
CA ARG A 250 3.91 17.29 8.04
C ARG A 250 3.36 16.45 6.90
N VAL A 251 3.44 15.14 7.05
CA VAL A 251 3.12 14.16 6.01
C VAL A 251 1.75 13.56 6.26
N LEU A 252 0.91 13.50 5.21
CA LEU A 252 -0.30 12.69 5.17
C LEU A 252 -0.09 11.47 4.26
N LEU A 253 -0.38 10.28 4.76
CA LEU A 253 -0.42 9.06 3.98
C LEU A 253 -1.88 8.63 3.77
N VAL A 254 -2.24 8.28 2.54
CA VAL A 254 -3.61 7.87 2.19
C VAL A 254 -3.60 6.56 1.39
N ALA A 255 -4.18 5.51 1.95
CA ALA A 255 -4.34 4.22 1.29
C ALA A 255 -5.82 3.89 1.08
N GLY A 256 -6.16 3.53 -0.15
CA GLY A 256 -7.37 2.79 -0.50
C GLY A 256 -6.96 1.50 -1.19
N ALA A 257 -7.48 0.36 -0.76
CA ALA A 257 -7.03 -0.96 -1.23
C ALA A 257 -8.18 -1.95 -1.45
N SER A 258 -7.88 -3.06 -2.15
CA SER A 258 -8.78 -4.21 -2.28
C SER A 258 -9.29 -4.69 -0.93
N GLY A 259 -10.56 -5.14 -0.86
CA GLY A 259 -11.26 -5.33 0.42
C GLY A 259 -11.94 -4.06 0.94
N ILE A 260 -11.76 -2.94 0.22
CA ILE A 260 -11.98 -1.54 0.61
C ILE A 260 -11.44 -1.28 2.02
N THR A 261 -10.19 -1.65 2.21
CA THR A 261 -9.41 -1.10 3.32
C THR A 261 -9.16 0.38 3.01
N VAL A 262 -9.46 1.23 3.99
CA VAL A 262 -9.05 2.64 4.03
C VAL A 262 -8.04 2.78 5.15
N GLY A 263 -6.89 3.37 4.85
CA GLY A 263 -5.83 3.62 5.82
C GLY A 263 -5.30 5.05 5.70
N PHE A 264 -5.08 5.68 6.83
CA PHE A 264 -4.39 6.96 6.95
C PHE A 264 -3.25 6.85 7.93
N ALA A 265 -2.19 7.62 7.68
CA ALA A 265 -1.25 7.98 8.72
C ALA A 265 -0.88 9.46 8.63
N SER A 266 -0.58 10.06 9.76
CA SER A 266 -0.02 11.41 9.88
C SER A 266 1.21 11.37 10.77
N PHE A 267 2.27 12.04 10.36
CA PHE A 267 3.49 12.21 11.16
C PHE A 267 4.31 13.41 10.64
N THR A 268 5.34 13.80 11.40
CA THR A 268 6.36 14.75 10.96
C THR A 268 7.59 13.97 10.48
N TYR A 269 8.02 14.16 9.23
CA TYR A 269 9.18 13.45 8.65
C TYR A 269 10.50 13.93 9.25
#